data_AF-A0A6B3W1N7-F1
#
_entry.id   AF-A0A6B3W1N7-F1
#
_cell.length_a   1.000
_cell.length_b   1.000
_cell.length_c   1.000
_cell.angle_alpha   90.00
_cell.angle_beta   90.00
_cell.angle_gamma   90.00
#
_symmetry.space_group_name_H-M   'P 1'
#
loop_
_entity.id
_entity.type
_entity.pdbx_description
1 polymer ?
#
loop_
_entity_poly.entity_id
_entity_poly.type
_entity_poly.pdbx_seq_one_letter_code
_entity_poly.pdbx_strand_id
1 'polypeptide(L)'
;MEKFYVNKDIYIYPESYKKLIELNLVDFDVWYLIESGQATRRYYDLKERYPNRNLIPFARRDDNDDIACFEVGKGSKVQLIHDFTSEGFEQKKEFNDFWEWFDFVIKEMIDYNRSQDIE
;
A
#
# COMPACT_ATOMS: atom_id res chain seq x y z
N MET A 1 -11.32 15.91 7.36
CA MET A 1 -11.43 14.88 6.32
C MET A 1 -10.40 13.82 6.66
N GLU A 2 -10.79 12.55 6.73
CA GLU A 2 -9.86 11.45 6.97
C GLU A 2 -8.84 11.41 5.82
N LYS A 3 -7.59 11.74 6.13
CA LYS A 3 -6.47 11.76 5.16
C LYS A 3 -5.91 10.34 5.08
N PHE A 4 -5.63 9.86 3.86
CA PHE A 4 -5.10 8.51 3.58
C PHE A 4 -6.12 7.35 3.67
N TYR A 5 -7.37 7.58 3.27
CA TYR A 5 -8.38 6.50 3.25
C TYR A 5 -9.09 6.48 1.90
N VAL A 6 -9.39 5.29 1.36
CA VAL A 6 -10.50 5.20 0.40
C VAL A 6 -11.80 5.65 1.07
N ASN A 7 -12.83 5.94 0.27
CA ASN A 7 -14.16 6.23 0.82
C ASN A 7 -14.58 5.11 1.81
N LYS A 8 -15.02 5.50 3.02
CA LYS A 8 -15.43 4.59 4.10
C LYS A 8 -16.55 3.61 3.69
N ASP A 9 -17.35 3.95 2.69
CA ASP A 9 -18.39 3.08 2.15
C ASP A 9 -17.80 1.91 1.32
N ILE A 10 -16.53 2.04 0.91
CA ILE A 10 -15.76 1.02 0.18
C ILE A 10 -15.04 0.09 1.18
N TYR A 11 -14.33 0.66 2.15
CA TYR A 11 -13.52 -0.13 3.08
C TYR A 11 -13.26 0.60 4.39
N ILE A 12 -13.18 -0.18 5.48
CA ILE A 12 -12.77 0.29 6.80
C ILE A 12 -11.42 -0.31 7.12
N TYR A 13 -10.42 0.54 7.26
CA TYR A 13 -9.05 0.13 7.54
C TYR A 13 -8.88 -0.42 8.97
N PRO A 14 -7.91 -1.34 9.17
CA PRO A 14 -7.62 -1.87 10.50
C PRO A 14 -7.00 -0.82 11.43
N GLU A 15 -7.10 -1.04 12.74
CA GLU A 15 -6.53 -0.14 13.76
C GLU A 15 -5.01 0.04 13.63
N SER A 16 -4.29 -0.99 13.18
CA SER A 16 -2.86 -0.92 12.90
C SER A 16 -2.51 0.16 11.86
N TYR A 17 -3.31 0.26 10.79
CA TYR A 17 -3.16 1.30 9.77
C TYR A 17 -3.49 2.68 10.33
N LYS A 18 -4.60 2.79 11.07
CA LYS A 18 -5.01 4.05 11.70
C LYS A 18 -3.94 4.57 12.67
N LYS A 19 -3.22 3.67 13.36
CA LYS A 19 -2.14 4.05 14.27
C LYS A 19 -0.99 4.75 13.56
N LEU A 20 -0.62 4.33 12.35
CA LEU A 20 0.42 5.01 11.56
C LEU A 20 0.01 6.44 11.21
N ILE A 21 -1.24 6.63 10.79
CA ILE A 21 -1.79 7.95 10.46
C ILE A 21 -1.85 8.84 11.71
N GLU A 22 -2.27 8.30 12.86
CA GLU A 22 -2.27 9.02 14.15
C GLU A 22 -0.88 9.53 14.52
N LEU A 23 0.16 8.74 14.24
CA LEU A 23 1.57 9.08 14.49
C LEU A 23 2.19 9.94 13.37
N ASN A 24 1.43 10.30 12.33
CA ASN A 24 1.91 10.99 11.14
C ASN A 24 3.09 10.27 10.44
N LEU A 25 3.10 8.94 10.51
CA LEU A 25 4.07 8.07 9.82
C LEU A 25 3.49 7.72 8.44
N VAL A 26 3.69 8.62 7.48
CA VAL A 26 3.02 8.56 6.16
C VAL A 26 3.96 8.63 4.97
N ASP A 27 5.23 8.94 5.23
CA ASP A 27 6.31 9.12 4.25
C ASP A 27 7.55 8.38 4.77
N PHE A 28 8.09 7.51 3.93
CA PHE A 28 9.20 6.61 4.23
C PHE A 28 10.29 6.69 3.14
N ASP A 29 10.44 7.87 2.51
CA ASP A 29 11.34 8.22 1.39
C ASP A 29 11.08 7.48 0.07
N VAL A 30 10.98 6.15 0.10
CA VAL A 30 10.73 5.32 -1.08
C VAL A 30 9.27 4.88 -1.16
N TRP A 31 8.62 4.77 0.01
CA TRP A 31 7.23 4.39 0.17
C TRP A 31 6.41 5.52 0.78
N TYR A 32 5.17 5.67 0.31
CA TYR A 32 4.27 6.75 0.72
C TYR A 32 2.86 6.21 0.91
N LEU A 33 2.18 6.64 1.98
CA LEU A 33 0.73 6.43 2.08
C LEU A 33 0.01 7.28 1.03
N ILE A 34 -1.00 6.69 0.40
CA ILE A 34 -1.73 7.34 -0.70
C ILE A 34 -2.83 8.24 -0.13
N GLU A 35 -2.84 9.52 -0.50
CA GLU A 35 -3.89 10.44 -0.08
C GLU A 35 -5.28 10.00 -0.56
N SER A 36 -6.32 10.33 0.22
CA SER A 36 -7.67 9.75 0.09
C SER A 36 -8.28 9.84 -1.32
N GLY A 37 -8.12 11.00 -1.97
CA GLY A 37 -8.60 11.19 -3.34
C GLY A 37 -7.90 10.30 -4.35
N GLN A 38 -6.57 10.18 -4.23
CA GLN A 38 -5.77 9.30 -5.07
C GLN A 38 -6.04 7.82 -4.77
N ALA A 39 -6.17 7.45 -3.48
CA ALA A 39 -6.47 6.08 -3.06
C ALA A 39 -7.82 5.63 -3.63
N THR A 40 -8.84 6.49 -3.55
CA THR A 40 -10.18 6.20 -4.10
C THR A 40 -10.16 6.06 -5.62
N ARG A 41 -9.46 6.94 -6.34
CA ARG A 41 -9.29 6.82 -7.79
C ARG A 41 -8.57 5.51 -8.15
N ARG A 42 -7.45 5.23 -7.49
CA ARG A 42 -6.62 4.05 -7.75
C ARG A 42 -7.35 2.75 -7.40
N TYR A 43 -8.26 2.76 -6.43
CA TYR A 43 -9.18 1.64 -6.18
C TYR A 43 -10.01 1.29 -7.42
N TYR A 44 -10.62 2.30 -8.08
CA TYR A 44 -11.38 2.06 -9.31
C TYR A 44 -10.50 1.60 -10.47
N ASP A 45 -9.32 2.22 -10.63
CA ASP A 45 -8.36 1.85 -11.68
C ASP A 45 -7.86 0.40 -11.50
N LEU A 46 -7.63 -0.04 -10.26
CA LEU A 46 -7.26 -1.43 -9.94
C LEU A 46 -8.42 -2.40 -10.19
N LYS A 47 -9.66 -2.00 -9.89
CA LYS A 47 -10.85 -2.82 -10.15
C LYS A 47 -11.11 -3.03 -11.65
N GLU A 48 -10.76 -2.04 -12.48
CA GLU A 48 -10.83 -2.19 -13.94
C GLU A 48 -9.76 -3.14 -14.47
N ARG A 49 -8.52 -3.04 -13.96
CA ARG A 49 -7.38 -3.87 -14.41
C ARG A 49 -7.38 -5.29 -13.87
N TYR A 50 -7.83 -5.48 -12.63
CA TYR A 50 -7.84 -6.75 -11.91
C TYR A 50 -9.27 -7.07 -11.43
N PRO A 51 -10.22 -7.29 -12.36
CA PRO A 51 -11.65 -7.41 -12.02
C PRO A 51 -11.98 -8.60 -11.10
N ASN A 52 -11.13 -9.62 -11.04
CA ASN A 52 -11.31 -10.77 -10.13
C ASN A 52 -10.73 -10.54 -8.74
N ARG A 53 -10.13 -9.37 -8.48
CA ARG A 53 -9.58 -8.97 -7.19
C ARG A 53 -10.34 -7.79 -6.61
N ASN A 54 -10.30 -7.66 -5.29
CA ASN A 54 -10.90 -6.52 -4.59
C ASN A 54 -9.84 -5.84 -3.72
N LEU A 55 -8.90 -5.19 -4.40
CA LEU A 55 -7.72 -4.56 -3.84
C LEU A 55 -8.03 -3.14 -3.35
N ILE A 56 -7.69 -2.88 -2.10
CA ILE A 56 -7.84 -1.58 -1.45
C ILE A 56 -6.45 -0.95 -1.29
N PRO A 57 -6.02 -0.06 -2.22
CA PRO A 57 -4.68 0.52 -2.19
C PRO A 57 -4.53 1.44 -0.98
N PHE A 58 -3.34 1.45 -0.37
CA PHE A 58 -3.06 2.32 0.77
C PHE A 58 -1.65 2.92 0.77
N ALA A 59 -0.70 2.28 0.10
CA ALA A 59 0.65 2.82 -0.09
C ALA A 59 1.18 2.56 -1.49
N ARG A 60 2.03 3.45 -1.98
CA ARG A 60 2.74 3.33 -3.26
C ARG A 60 4.23 3.47 -3.06
N ARG A 61 5.00 2.88 -3.94
CA ARG A 61 6.43 3.15 -4.09
C ARG A 61 6.62 4.27 -5.13
N ASP A 62 7.71 5.05 -5.03
CA ASP A 62 7.94 6.20 -5.92
C ASP A 62 8.82 5.89 -7.14
N ASP A 63 9.70 4.90 -7.03
CA ASP A 63 10.66 4.50 -8.07
C ASP A 63 10.10 3.45 -9.06
N ASN A 64 8.89 2.92 -8.81
CA ASN A 64 8.22 1.94 -9.66
C ASN A 64 6.71 1.89 -9.38
N ASP A 65 6.01 1.02 -10.14
CA ASP A 65 4.56 0.85 -10.05
C ASP A 65 4.09 -0.06 -8.90
N ASP A 66 4.92 -0.33 -7.89
CA ASP A 66 4.50 -1.16 -6.76
C ASP A 66 3.47 -0.46 -5.87
N ILE A 67 2.44 -1.22 -5.47
CA ILE A 67 1.39 -0.78 -4.56
C ILE A 67 1.20 -1.82 -3.46
N ALA A 68 1.04 -1.34 -2.23
CA ALA A 68 0.55 -2.15 -1.13
C ALA A 68 -0.97 -1.96 -0.97
N CYS A 69 -1.67 -3.09 -0.91
CA CYS A 69 -3.12 -3.16 -0.84
C CYS A 69 -3.56 -4.04 0.33
N PHE A 70 -4.69 -3.70 0.95
CA PHE A 70 -5.53 -4.71 1.60
C PHE A 70 -6.36 -5.42 0.52
N GLU A 71 -6.89 -6.60 0.80
CA GLU A 71 -7.79 -7.29 -0.14
C GLU A 71 -8.99 -7.90 0.59
N VAL A 72 -10.19 -7.58 0.10
CA VAL A 72 -11.44 -8.09 0.71
C VAL A 72 -11.48 -9.61 0.61
N GLY A 73 -11.72 -10.27 1.75
CA GLY A 73 -11.72 -11.73 1.85
C GLY A 73 -10.37 -12.37 2.18
N LYS A 74 -9.28 -11.59 2.31
CA LYS A 74 -7.94 -12.09 2.67
C LYS A 74 -7.55 -11.86 4.14
N GLY A 75 -8.49 -11.39 4.97
CA GLY A 75 -8.25 -11.12 6.39
C GLY A 75 -7.35 -9.90 6.62
N SER A 76 -6.36 -10.03 7.49
CA SER A 76 -5.40 -8.96 7.85
C SER A 76 -4.26 -8.79 6.85
N LYS A 77 -4.14 -9.70 5.87
CA LYS A 77 -2.99 -9.79 4.99
C LYS A 77 -2.84 -8.56 4.10
N VAL A 78 -1.60 -8.16 3.86
CA VAL A 78 -1.26 -7.11 2.90
C VAL A 78 -0.71 -7.74 1.62
N GLN A 79 -1.20 -7.25 0.48
CA GLN A 79 -0.82 -7.66 -0.85
C GLN A 79 0.10 -6.60 -1.44
N LEU A 80 1.35 -6.97 -1.73
CA LEU A 80 2.24 -6.15 -2.54
C LEU A 80 2.12 -6.60 -4.00
N ILE A 81 1.69 -5.68 -4.84
CA ILE A 81 1.52 -5.91 -6.26
C ILE A 81 2.41 -4.97 -7.09
N HIS A 82 2.78 -5.41 -8.28
CA HIS A 82 3.30 -4.53 -9.34
C HIS A 82 2.12 -4.13 -10.22
N ASP A 83 1.74 -2.87 -10.19
CA ASP A 83 0.62 -2.37 -10.97
C ASP A 83 0.94 -2.33 -12.48
N PHE A 84 -0.08 -2.20 -13.32
CA PHE A 84 0.03 -2.15 -14.80
C PHE A 84 0.59 -3.41 -15.50
N THR A 85 0.76 -4.53 -14.79
CA THR A 85 0.97 -5.83 -15.44
C THR A 85 -0.35 -6.55 -15.72
N SER A 86 -0.29 -7.60 -16.54
CA SER A 86 -1.44 -8.46 -16.86
C SER A 86 -2.01 -9.13 -15.60
N GLU A 87 -3.34 -9.26 -15.53
CA GLU A 87 -4.02 -9.96 -14.44
C GLU A 87 -3.45 -11.38 -14.23
N GLY A 88 -3.13 -11.71 -12.97
CA GLY A 88 -2.48 -12.94 -12.56
C GLY A 88 -0.96 -12.84 -12.41
N PHE A 89 -0.33 -11.76 -12.89
CA PHE A 89 1.11 -11.52 -12.79
C PHE A 89 1.47 -10.38 -11.84
N GLU A 90 0.49 -9.66 -11.30
CA GLU A 90 0.70 -8.49 -10.46
C GLU A 90 1.19 -8.84 -9.05
N GLN A 91 0.92 -10.04 -8.54
CA GLN A 91 1.30 -10.42 -7.19
C GLN A 91 2.82 -10.55 -7.04
N LYS A 92 3.45 -9.70 -6.22
CA LYS A 92 4.88 -9.79 -5.87
C LYS A 92 5.11 -10.49 -4.54
N LYS A 93 4.34 -10.10 -3.51
CA LYS A 93 4.54 -10.60 -2.14
C LYS A 93 3.26 -10.49 -1.33
N GLU A 94 3.09 -11.39 -0.38
CA GLU A 94 2.02 -11.34 0.62
C GLU A 94 2.66 -11.22 2.01
N PHE A 95 2.08 -10.38 2.86
CA PHE A 95 2.44 -10.22 4.27
C PHE A 95 1.29 -10.71 5.15
N ASN A 96 1.59 -11.27 6.32
CA ASN A 96 0.57 -11.83 7.21
C ASN A 96 -0.33 -10.74 7.82
N ASP A 97 0.24 -9.57 8.05
CA ASP A 97 -0.47 -8.40 8.54
C ASP A 97 0.19 -7.08 8.10
N PHE A 98 -0.41 -5.99 8.55
CA PHE A 98 0.05 -4.63 8.27
C PHE A 98 1.41 -4.31 8.90
N TRP A 99 1.72 -4.86 10.08
CA TRP A 99 2.98 -4.58 10.76
C TRP A 99 4.15 -5.27 10.07
N GLU A 100 3.93 -6.47 9.53
CA GLU A 100 4.95 -7.14 8.71
C GLU A 100 5.24 -6.36 7.41
N TRP A 101 4.22 -5.76 6.79
CA TRP A 101 4.43 -4.81 5.69
C TRP A 101 5.21 -3.57 6.15
N PHE A 102 4.85 -3.00 7.31
CA PHE A 102 5.53 -1.83 7.83
C PHE A 102 7.01 -2.09 8.16
N ASP A 103 7.32 -3.23 8.79
CA ASP A 103 8.70 -3.68 9.04
C ASP A 103 9.50 -3.81 7.74
N PHE A 104 8.86 -4.28 6.66
CA PHE A 104 9.48 -4.33 5.34
C PHE A 104 9.79 -2.94 4.80
N VAL A 105 8.84 -2.01 4.87
CA VAL A 105 9.03 -0.62 4.40
C VAL A 105 10.14 0.09 5.16
N ILE A 106 10.22 -0.06 6.48
CA ILE A 106 11.28 0.55 7.28
C ILE A 106 12.65 -0.01 6.91
N LYS A 107 12.77 -1.30 6.63
CA LYS A 107 14.02 -1.90 6.15
C LYS A 107 14.43 -1.35 4.79
N GLU A 108 13.49 -1.25 3.85
CA GLU A 108 13.75 -0.66 2.53
C GLU A 108 14.21 0.80 2.63
N MET A 109 13.57 1.61 3.49
CA MET A 109 13.97 2.99 3.75
C MET A 109 15.39 3.09 4.32
N ILE A 110 15.73 2.24 5.29
CA ILE A 110 17.08 2.19 5.89
C ILE A 110 18.12 1.80 4.84
N ASP A 111 17.85 0.76 4.05
CA ASP A 111 18.79 0.26 3.05
C ASP A 111 18.98 1.27 1.91
N TYR A 112 17.91 1.93 1.46
CA TYR A 112 17.98 3.02 0.49
C TYR A 112 18.87 4.16 0.99
N ASN A 113 18.61 4.70 2.19
CA ASN A 113 19.38 5.83 2.71
C ASN A 113 20.85 5.47 2.98
N ARG A 114 21.14 4.26 3.48
CA ARG A 114 22.53 3.78 3.63
C ARG A 114 23.27 3.67 2.31
N SER A 115 22.58 3.29 1.23
CA SER A 115 23.21 3.23 -0.09
C SER A 115 23.60 4.61 -0.61
N GLN A 116 22.83 5.65 -0.25
CA GLN A 116 23.12 7.03 -0.63
C GLN A 116 24.29 7.63 0.18
N ASP A 117 24.47 7.23 1.44
CA ASP A 117 25.61 7.65 2.28
C ASP A 117 26.98 7.13 1.80
N ILE A 118 26.99 6.14 0.90
CA ILE A 118 28.22 5.52 0.35
C ILE A 118 28.66 6.19 -0.97
N GLU A 119 27.85 7.08 -1.55
CA GLU A 119 28.15 7.87 -2.76
C GLU A 119 28.84 9.22 -2.46
#